data_AF-A0A0G1SZX8-F1
#
_entry.id   AF-A0A0G1SZX8-F1
#
_cell.length_a   1.000
_cell.length_b   1.000
_cell.length_c   1.000
_cell.angle_alpha   90.00
_cell.angle_beta   90.00
_cell.angle_gamma   90.00
#
_symmetry.space_group_name_H-M   'P 1'
#
loop_
_entity.id
_entity.type
_entity.pdbx_description
1 polymer ?
#
loop_
_entity_poly.entity_id
_entity_poly.type
_entity_poly.pdbx_seq_one_letter_code
_entity_poly.pdbx_strand_id
1 'polypeptide(L)'
;MYIVFEGIVGTGKTTQSKRLFEYLKDRCLDKKIIWTREPGGTKISDAIRTIVQGTAFEENMEPICEICLYAASRAQSLRTVVKPVLDEGG
;
A
#
# COMPACT_ATOMS: atom_id res chain seq x y z
N MET A 1 -14.32 -3.11 5.35
CA MET A 1 -13.37 -3.95 6.09
C MET A 1 -11.98 -3.68 5.55
N TYR A 2 -10.98 -3.50 6.43
CA TYR A 2 -9.60 -3.27 6.00
C TYR A 2 -8.69 -4.41 6.46
N ILE A 3 -8.06 -5.10 5.51
CA ILE A 3 -7.19 -6.27 5.74
C ILE A 3 -5.77 -5.92 5.31
N VAL A 4 -4.79 -6.13 6.19
CA VAL A 4 -3.38 -5.85 5.94
C VAL A 4 -2.55 -7.13 6.05
N PHE A 5 -1.62 -7.32 5.12
CA PHE A 5 -0.67 -8.43 5.13
C PHE A 5 0.72 -7.91 5.48
N GLU A 6 1.24 -8.31 6.64
CA GLU A 6 2.56 -7.90 7.17
C GLU A 6 3.57 -9.05 7.24
N GLY A 7 4.85 -8.71 7.35
CA GLY A 7 5.96 -9.66 7.47
C GLY A 7 7.20 -9.29 6.65
N ILE A 8 8.31 -9.99 6.87
CA ILE A 8 9.60 -9.72 6.21
C ILE A 8 9.60 -10.02 4.71
N VAL A 9 10.58 -9.50 3.98
CA VAL A 9 10.74 -9.75 2.53
C VAL A 9 10.81 -11.26 2.26
N GLY A 10 10.15 -11.73 1.19
CA GLY A 10 10.16 -13.15 0.80
C GLY A 10 9.07 -14.03 1.44
N THR A 11 8.29 -13.54 2.41
CA THR A 11 7.24 -14.36 3.09
C THR A 11 5.97 -14.60 2.26
N GLY A 12 5.91 -14.12 1.02
CA GLY A 12 4.77 -14.35 0.12
C GLY A 12 3.58 -13.38 0.28
N LYS A 13 3.72 -12.28 1.03
CA LYS A 13 2.65 -11.26 1.24
C LYS A 13 1.95 -10.81 -0.05
N THR A 14 2.72 -10.47 -1.08
CA THR A 14 2.18 -10.03 -2.37
C THR A 14 1.35 -11.13 -3.02
N THR A 15 1.80 -12.38 -2.95
CA THR A 15 1.08 -13.52 -3.51
C THR A 15 -0.22 -13.76 -2.75
N GLN A 16 -0.18 -13.79 -1.42
CA GLN A 16 -1.37 -14.10 -0.61
C GLN A 16 -2.40 -12.97 -0.64
N SER A 17 -1.97 -11.71 -0.57
CA SER A 17 -2.90 -10.57 -0.68
C SER A 17 -3.61 -10.50 -2.05
N LYS A 18 -2.91 -10.80 -3.15
CA LYS A 18 -3.53 -10.89 -4.49
C LYS A 18 -4.50 -12.06 -4.59
N ARG A 19 -4.16 -13.23 -4.04
CA ARG A 19 -5.07 -14.39 -4.02
C ARG A 19 -6.35 -14.09 -3.24
N LEU A 20 -6.22 -13.44 -2.08
CA LEU A 20 -7.38 -13.02 -1.31
C LEU A 20 -8.22 -11.98 -2.06
N PHE A 21 -7.57 -11.02 -2.71
CA PHE A 21 -8.25 -10.01 -3.53
C PHE A 21 -9.11 -10.65 -4.62
N GLU A 22 -8.55 -11.54 -5.44
CA GLU A 22 -9.31 -12.21 -6.51
C GLU A 22 -10.43 -13.08 -5.91
N TYR A 23 -10.14 -13.84 -4.83
CA TYR A 23 -11.13 -14.66 -4.14
C TYR A 23 -12.36 -13.85 -3.67
N LEU A 24 -12.13 -12.66 -3.09
CA LEU A 24 -13.20 -11.78 -2.59
C LEU A 24 -13.91 -11.07 -3.73
N LYS A 25 -13.18 -10.61 -4.75
CA LYS A 25 -13.74 -9.98 -5.94
C LYS A 25 -14.72 -10.91 -6.67
N ASP A 26 -14.44 -12.21 -6.72
CA ASP A 26 -15.32 -13.19 -7.35
C ASP A 26 -16.56 -13.54 -6.52
N ARG A 27 -16.50 -13.41 -5.19
CA ARG A 27 -17.58 -13.84 -4.28
C ARG A 27 -18.44 -12.71 -3.71
N CYS A 28 -17.90 -11.50 -3.63
CA CYS A 28 -18.56 -10.34 -3.04
C CYS A 28 -18.91 -9.33 -4.13
N LEU A 29 -19.75 -9.76 -5.08
CA LEU A 29 -20.12 -8.97 -6.27
C LEU A 29 -20.87 -7.68 -5.93
N ASP A 30 -21.47 -7.61 -4.75
CA ASP A 30 -22.18 -6.46 -4.20
C ASP A 30 -21.26 -5.44 -3.52
N LYS A 31 -19.96 -5.75 -3.37
CA LYS A 31 -18.99 -4.92 -2.65
C LYS A 31 -17.86 -4.45 -3.54
N LYS A 32 -17.40 -3.23 -3.30
CA LYS A 32 -16.21 -2.68 -3.93
C LYS A 32 -14.96 -3.26 -3.25
N ILE A 33 -14.32 -4.20 -3.91
CA ILE A 33 -13.06 -4.78 -3.45
C ILE A 33 -11.91 -4.06 -4.16
N ILE A 34 -10.96 -3.53 -3.38
CA ILE A 34 -9.74 -2.92 -3.90
C ILE A 34 -8.49 -3.62 -3.35
N TRP A 35 -7.43 -3.66 -4.14
CA TRP A 35 -6.11 -4.10 -3.70
C TRP A 35 -5.13 -2.93 -3.81
N THR A 36 -4.36 -2.72 -2.75
CA THR A 36 -3.34 -1.69 -2.67
C THR A 36 -2.11 -2.20 -1.90
N ARG A 37 -1.02 -1.44 -1.94
CA ARG A 37 0.25 -1.75 -1.26
C ARG A 37 0.86 -0.47 -0.68
N GLU A 38 1.66 -0.61 0.36
CA GLU A 38 2.44 0.50 0.92
C GLU A 38 3.93 0.13 0.98
N PRO A 39 4.85 1.09 0.72
CA PRO A 39 4.59 2.39 0.09
C PRO A 39 4.15 2.20 -1.38
N GLY A 40 3.23 3.04 -1.86
CA GLY A 40 2.67 2.94 -3.21
C GLY A 40 1.15 3.02 -3.25
N GLY A 41 0.55 2.62 -4.38
CA GLY A 41 -0.91 2.59 -4.56
C GLY A 41 -1.52 3.90 -5.06
N THR A 42 -0.71 4.95 -5.20
CA THR A 42 -1.06 6.20 -5.90
C THR A 42 0.17 6.73 -6.63
N LYS A 43 0.00 7.64 -7.61
CA LYS A 43 1.15 8.25 -8.32
C LYS A 43 2.15 8.92 -7.37
N ILE A 44 1.66 9.63 -6.35
CA ILE A 44 2.50 10.29 -5.33
C ILE A 44 3.18 9.24 -4.44
N SER A 45 2.43 8.26 -3.95
CA SER A 45 2.96 7.20 -3.08
C SER A 45 3.98 6.30 -3.80
N ASP A 46 3.80 6.05 -5.11
CA ASP A 46 4.76 5.31 -5.93
C ASP A 46 6.02 6.15 -6.23
N ALA A 47 5.91 7.47 -6.38
CA ALA A 47 7.08 8.35 -6.47
C ALA A 47 7.90 8.34 -5.17
N ILE A 48 7.23 8.43 -4.03
CA ILE A 48 7.88 8.30 -2.71
C ILE A 48 8.55 6.93 -2.59
N ARG A 49 7.89 5.85 -3.02
CA ARG A 49 8.47 4.50 -3.02
C ARG A 49 9.79 4.46 -3.78
N THR A 50 9.87 5.07 -4.95
CA THR A 50 11.12 5.13 -5.73
C THR A 50 12.23 5.84 -4.97
N ILE A 51 11.90 6.87 -4.19
CA ILE A 51 12.87 7.60 -3.36
C ILE A 51 13.38 6.72 -2.19
N VAL A 52 12.49 6.04 -1.47
CA VAL A 52 12.89 5.23 -0.30
C VAL A 52 13.49 3.85 -0.65
N GLN A 53 13.11 3.25 -1.79
CA GLN A 53 13.64 1.95 -2.22
C GLN A 53 14.75 2.06 -3.27
N GLY A 54 14.97 3.25 -3.82
CA GLY A 54 15.94 3.47 -4.87
C GLY A 54 17.35 3.53 -4.32
N THR A 55 18.31 3.04 -5.10
CA THR A 55 19.74 3.37 -4.95
C THR A 55 20.08 4.61 -5.78
N ALA A 56 19.11 5.50 -6.00
CA ALA A 56 19.23 6.64 -6.90
C ALA A 56 20.15 7.73 -6.35
N PHE A 57 20.50 7.64 -5.07
CA PHE A 57 21.32 8.60 -4.36
C PHE A 57 22.55 7.88 -3.81
N GLU A 58 23.71 8.53 -3.91
CA GLU A 58 24.95 8.07 -3.26
C GLU A 58 24.94 8.34 -1.75
N GLU A 59 24.10 9.30 -1.30
CA GLU A 59 23.91 9.60 0.12
C GLU A 59 22.95 8.61 0.79
N ASN A 60 23.25 8.27 2.05
CA ASN A 60 22.33 7.50 2.88
C ASN A 60 21.22 8.42 3.38
N MET A 61 19.98 7.93 3.32
CA MET A 61 18.85 8.64 3.89
C MET A 61 18.88 8.58 5.42
N GLU A 62 18.75 9.73 6.07
CA GLU A 62 18.59 9.79 7.53
C GLU A 62 17.32 9.04 7.97
N PRO A 63 17.35 8.24 9.06
CA PRO A 63 16.22 7.42 9.47
C PRO A 63 14.90 8.19 9.70
N ILE A 64 14.99 9.43 10.20
CA ILE A 64 13.82 10.30 10.39
C ILE A 64 13.23 10.77 9.06
N CYS A 65 14.09 11.04 8.05
CA CYS A 65 13.63 11.37 6.71
C CYS A 65 12.88 10.17 6.09
N GLU A 66 13.47 8.97 6.20
CA GLU A 66 12.88 7.73 5.69
C GLU A 66 11.49 7.49 6.29
N ILE A 67 11.36 7.48 7.63
CA ILE A 67 10.07 7.23 8.27
C ILE A 67 9.01 8.30 7.95
N CYS A 68 9.43 9.57 7.78
CA CYS A 68 8.53 10.64 7.36
C CYS A 68 8.01 10.43 5.94
N LEU A 69 8.84 9.95 5.02
CA LEU A 69 8.42 9.61 3.66
C LEU A 69 7.46 8.42 3.63
N TYR A 70 7.73 7.38 4.41
CA TYR A 70 6.78 6.27 4.59
C TYR A 70 5.42 6.78 5.14
N ALA A 71 5.45 7.63 6.16
CA ALA A 71 4.24 8.23 6.73
C ALA A 71 3.49 9.11 5.72
N ALA A 72 4.19 9.90 4.91
CA ALA A 72 3.60 10.71 3.84
C ALA A 72 2.94 9.84 2.76
N SER A 73 3.61 8.76 2.33
CA SER A 73 3.07 7.80 1.35
C SER A 73 1.79 7.14 1.85
N ARG A 74 1.77 6.74 3.13
CA ARG A 74 0.59 6.17 3.81
C ARG A 74 -0.53 7.19 3.96
N ALA A 75 -0.24 8.41 4.41
CA ALA A 75 -1.24 9.46 4.55
C ALA A 75 -1.97 9.75 3.23
N GLN A 76 -1.21 9.79 2.13
CA GLN A 76 -1.75 9.92 0.79
C GLN A 76 -2.67 8.75 0.42
N SER A 77 -2.15 7.51 0.48
CA SER A 77 -2.90 6.29 0.10
C SER A 77 -4.17 6.11 0.93
N LEU A 78 -4.09 6.30 2.26
CA LEU A 78 -5.23 6.17 3.15
C LEU A 78 -6.34 7.17 2.81
N ARG A 79 -6.00 8.44 2.59
CA ARG A 79 -7.00 9.49 2.35
C ARG A 79 -7.63 9.41 0.97
N THR A 80 -6.88 9.00 -0.05
CA THR A 80 -7.37 9.04 -1.44
C THR A 80 -7.82 7.69 -1.97
N VAL A 81 -7.46 6.57 -1.33
CA VAL A 81 -7.78 5.22 -1.80
C VAL A 81 -8.58 4.45 -0.75
N VAL A 82 -8.03 4.28 0.46
CA VAL A 82 -8.61 3.36 1.45
C VAL A 82 -9.88 3.93 2.08
N LYS A 83 -9.80 5.15 2.64
CA LYS A 83 -10.91 5.78 3.36
C LYS A 83 -12.18 5.94 2.51
N PRO A 84 -12.11 6.43 1.25
CA PRO A 84 -13.31 6.54 0.41
C PRO A 84 -14.04 5.20 0.22
N VAL A 85 -13.30 4.09 0.07
CA VAL A 85 -13.92 2.77 -0.09
C VAL A 85 -14.54 2.25 1.21
N LEU A 86 -13.88 2.48 2.34
CA LEU A 86 -14.43 2.10 3.65
C LEU A 86 -15.69 2.90 4.00
N ASP A 87 -15.72 4.19 3.66
CA ASP A 87 -16.88 5.06 3.89
C ASP A 87 -18.09 4.63 3.01
N GLU A 88 -17.85 3.94 1.88
CA GLU A 88 -18.87 3.32 1.01
C GLU A 88 -19.32 1.91 1.50
N GLY A 89 -18.82 1.42 2.64
CA GLY A 89 -19.17 0.10 3.18
C GLY A 89 -18.37 -1.07 2.60
N GLY A 90 -17.31 -0.79 1.83
CA GLY A 90 -16.26 -1.77 1.48
C GLY A 90 -15.49 -2.23 2.69
#